data_AF-A0A1Y3B7G4-F1
#
_entry.id   AF-A0A1Y3B7G4-F1
#
_cell.length_a   1.000
_cell.length_b   1.000
_cell.length_c   1.000
_cell.angle_alpha   90.00
_cell.angle_beta   90.00
_cell.angle_gamma   90.00
#
_symmetry.space_group_name_H-M   'P 1'
#
loop_
_entity.id
_entity.type
_entity.pdbx_description
1 polymer ?
#
loop_
_entity_poly.entity_id
_entity_poly.type
_entity_poly.pdbx_seq_one_letter_code
_entity_poly.pdbx_strand_id
1 'polypeptide(L)'
;METEDFYDDLKDDDHSPDDYYTDDETPNGEDHECEETEVSEDPPPKDRLVSNLQKLSKSKRLHREETRKIRGKEKRLRRKRKKCANERGYTDILIVNEDWSKPNALLHIHLPNGPTAYYRISSIRYCKEIKNRASYNNSNPEIIVNNMTTRLGHSIGRMLASLFHFEPKFRGRKVVTFHNQRDYIFFRHHLYEFKQNGQRVAIRELGPRFTMKLQSLQHGTFDSKYGEYEWQLKRHEQGVNRRKFFL
;
A
#
# COMPACT_ATOMS: atom_id res chain seq x y z
N MET A 1 -75.33 -4.70 -13.33
CA MET A 1 -75.34 -5.91 -12.49
C MET A 1 -74.12 -6.71 -12.95
N GLU A 2 -72.95 -6.31 -12.44
CA GLU A 2 -72.27 -6.87 -11.24
C GLU A 2 -71.25 -7.91 -11.74
N THR A 3 -69.94 -7.61 -11.84
CA THR A 3 -68.87 -7.66 -10.80
C THR A 3 -68.65 -9.04 -10.20
N GLU A 4 -67.34 -9.33 -9.97
CA GLU A 4 -66.81 -10.37 -9.05
C GLU A 4 -66.83 -11.81 -9.61
N ASP A 5 -65.84 -12.69 -9.47
CA ASP A 5 -64.78 -12.90 -8.47
C ASP A 5 -63.65 -13.76 -9.09
N PHE A 6 -62.37 -13.53 -8.81
CA PHE A 6 -61.63 -13.80 -7.55
C PHE A 6 -61.17 -15.26 -7.46
N TYR A 7 -59.85 -15.40 -7.28
CA TYR A 7 -59.05 -16.62 -7.20
C TYR A 7 -59.70 -17.79 -6.44
N ASP A 8 -59.76 -18.96 -7.07
CA ASP A 8 -59.96 -20.25 -6.40
C ASP A 8 -59.12 -21.32 -7.12
N ASP A 9 -57.98 -21.68 -6.52
CA ASP A 9 -57.38 -23.03 -6.52
C ASP A 9 -55.98 -22.95 -5.89
N LEU A 10 -55.95 -22.91 -4.56
CA LEU A 10 -54.80 -23.29 -3.74
C LEU A 10 -55.11 -24.66 -3.13
N LYS A 11 -54.34 -25.68 -3.54
CA LYS A 11 -54.19 -26.94 -2.80
C LYS A 11 -52.80 -26.95 -2.17
N ASP A 12 -52.83 -26.96 -0.84
CA ASP A 12 -52.14 -27.88 0.06
C ASP A 12 -50.65 -28.14 -0.21
N ASP A 13 -49.80 -27.56 0.64
CA ASP A 13 -48.74 -28.34 1.28
C ASP A 13 -48.41 -27.76 2.67
N ASP A 14 -48.61 -28.63 3.66
CA ASP A 14 -48.43 -28.46 5.09
C ASP A 14 -46.93 -28.37 5.50
N HIS A 15 -46.54 -27.35 6.27
CA HIS A 15 -46.06 -27.48 7.66
C HIS A 15 -45.56 -26.12 8.22
N SER A 16 -46.15 -25.77 9.36
CA SER A 16 -45.93 -24.63 10.26
C SER A 16 -44.89 -25.02 11.36
N PRO A 17 -44.64 -24.27 12.47
CA PRO A 17 -44.78 -22.84 12.80
C PRO A 17 -43.51 -22.23 13.46
N ASP A 18 -43.43 -20.90 13.48
CA ASP A 18 -42.67 -20.12 14.48
C ASP A 18 -43.23 -20.36 15.90
N ASP A 19 -42.37 -20.43 16.92
CA ASP A 19 -42.79 -20.25 18.33
C ASP A 19 -41.80 -19.40 19.14
N TYR A 20 -42.39 -18.65 20.07
CA TYR A 20 -41.92 -17.48 20.80
C TYR A 20 -41.32 -17.79 22.21
N TYR A 21 -40.45 -16.87 22.66
CA TYR A 21 -40.16 -16.39 24.05
C TYR A 21 -39.64 -17.25 25.25
N THR A 22 -38.72 -16.58 25.97
CA THR A 22 -38.44 -16.45 27.45
C THR A 22 -37.59 -17.48 28.23
N ASP A 23 -36.43 -16.98 28.70
CA ASP A 23 -35.89 -16.88 30.09
C ASP A 23 -36.26 -17.93 31.16
N ASP A 24 -35.25 -18.58 31.78
CA ASP A 24 -34.90 -18.37 33.21
C ASP A 24 -33.73 -19.26 33.73
N GLU A 25 -32.82 -18.56 34.41
CA GLU A 25 -31.90 -18.81 35.56
C GLU A 25 -31.34 -20.23 35.94
N THR A 26 -30.01 -20.46 35.88
CA THR A 26 -28.90 -20.40 36.92
C THR A 26 -28.83 -21.56 37.95
N PRO A 27 -27.77 -21.74 38.78
CA PRO A 27 -26.30 -21.62 38.62
C PRO A 27 -25.54 -22.88 39.12
N ASN A 28 -24.25 -23.01 38.81
CA ASN A 28 -23.29 -23.67 39.72
C ASN A 28 -21.91 -23.06 39.50
N GLY A 29 -21.44 -22.32 40.50
CA GLY A 29 -20.06 -21.88 40.63
C GLY A 29 -19.33 -22.73 41.67
N GLU A 30 -18.02 -22.85 41.51
CA GLU A 30 -17.03 -22.92 42.59
C GLU A 30 -15.75 -22.22 42.10
N ASP A 31 -15.63 -20.97 42.56
CA ASP A 31 -14.51 -20.10 42.90
C ASP A 31 -13.06 -20.53 42.59
N HIS A 32 -12.29 -19.60 41.98
CA HIS A 32 -10.93 -19.24 42.44
C HIS A 32 -10.54 -17.82 41.97
N GLU A 33 -10.41 -16.94 42.97
CA GLU A 33 -9.54 -15.75 43.16
C GLU A 33 -9.09 -14.85 41.99
N CYS A 34 -9.18 -13.54 42.26
CA CYS A 34 -8.76 -12.42 41.44
C CYS A 34 -7.24 -12.39 41.17
N GLU A 35 -6.84 -12.17 39.92
CA GLU A 35 -5.56 -11.54 39.60
C GLU A 35 -5.76 -10.51 38.46
N GLU A 36 -5.53 -9.25 38.77
CA GLU A 36 -5.39 -8.18 37.78
C GLU A 36 -4.13 -8.45 36.96
N THR A 37 -4.25 -8.90 35.72
CA THR A 37 -3.10 -8.96 34.80
C THR A 37 -3.46 -8.52 33.40
N GLU A 38 -2.99 -7.31 33.09
CA GLU A 38 -2.43 -6.86 31.81
C GLU A 38 -3.30 -6.97 30.56
N VAL A 39 -3.76 -5.79 30.11
CA VAL A 39 -4.15 -5.50 28.73
C VAL A 39 -3.04 -6.00 27.80
N SER A 40 -3.23 -7.16 27.18
CA SER A 40 -2.36 -7.66 26.11
C SER A 40 -2.72 -6.94 24.81
N GLU A 41 -2.37 -5.66 24.70
CA GLU A 41 -2.21 -5.04 23.39
C GLU A 41 -0.90 -5.55 22.79
N ASP A 42 -0.96 -6.59 21.96
CA ASP A 42 0.03 -6.79 20.91
C ASP A 42 -0.39 -7.86 19.88
N PRO A 43 -0.06 -7.70 18.57
CA PRO A 43 1.07 -6.91 18.08
C PRO A 43 0.73 -5.90 16.95
N PRO A 44 1.56 -4.87 16.74
CA PRO A 44 1.48 -4.03 15.54
C PRO A 44 1.70 -4.89 14.28
N PRO A 45 1.08 -4.54 13.12
CA PRO A 45 0.95 -5.47 12.00
C PRO A 45 2.31 -5.94 11.48
N LYS A 46 2.58 -7.23 11.77
CA LYS A 46 3.77 -7.98 11.35
C LYS A 46 3.79 -8.06 9.81
N ASP A 47 4.94 -7.72 9.24
CA ASP A 47 5.31 -7.79 7.82
C ASP A 47 4.86 -6.67 6.87
N ARG A 48 5.05 -5.41 7.29
CA ARG A 48 5.07 -4.25 6.39
C ARG A 48 6.41 -4.13 5.62
N LEU A 49 6.38 -4.55 4.35
CA LEU A 49 7.18 -4.14 3.18
C LEU A 49 8.72 -3.99 3.22
N VAL A 50 9.47 -4.37 4.26
CA VAL A 50 10.96 -4.38 4.14
C VAL A 50 11.45 -5.51 3.21
N SER A 51 10.68 -6.60 3.06
CA SER A 51 11.06 -7.74 2.23
C SER A 51 10.92 -7.53 0.72
N ASN A 52 10.16 -6.52 0.24
CA ASN A 52 9.87 -6.38 -1.20
C ASN A 52 10.76 -5.38 -1.95
N LEU A 53 11.30 -4.34 -1.29
CA LEU A 53 12.36 -3.51 -1.90
C LEU A 53 13.69 -4.28 -2.03
N GLN A 54 13.94 -5.23 -1.13
CA GLN A 54 15.06 -6.19 -1.26
C GLN A 54 14.80 -7.25 -2.36
N LYS A 55 13.54 -7.66 -2.60
CA LYS A 55 13.18 -8.53 -3.74
C LYS A 55 13.30 -7.84 -5.10
N LEU A 56 13.21 -6.50 -5.16
CA LEU A 56 13.64 -5.72 -6.34
C LEU A 56 15.13 -5.91 -6.68
N SER A 57 15.94 -6.41 -5.74
CA SER A 57 17.34 -6.81 -5.95
C SER A 57 17.50 -8.32 -6.26
N LYS A 58 16.43 -9.14 -6.18
CA LYS A 58 16.45 -10.61 -6.34
C LYS A 58 15.37 -11.17 -7.28
N SER A 59 14.72 -10.37 -8.12
CA SER A 59 13.81 -10.91 -9.15
C SER A 59 14.61 -11.49 -10.31
N LYS A 60 15.09 -12.73 -10.14
CA LYS A 60 15.40 -13.62 -11.26
C LYS A 60 14.08 -14.25 -11.71
N ARG A 61 13.74 -14.07 -12.99
CA ARG A 61 12.82 -14.91 -13.79
C ARG A 61 11.42 -15.11 -13.19
N LEU A 62 10.47 -14.24 -13.57
CA LEU A 62 9.17 -14.77 -14.02
C LEU A 62 9.23 -14.97 -15.54
N HIS A 63 8.70 -16.10 -15.98
CA HIS A 63 8.85 -16.67 -17.31
C HIS A 63 8.60 -15.70 -18.48
N ARG A 64 9.54 -15.75 -19.44
CA ARG A 64 9.64 -14.94 -20.67
C ARG A 64 8.60 -15.30 -21.75
N GLU A 65 7.63 -16.17 -21.50
CA GLU A 65 6.69 -16.63 -22.54
C GLU A 65 5.20 -16.30 -22.30
N GLU A 66 4.82 -15.84 -21.10
CA GLU A 66 3.40 -15.61 -20.81
C GLU A 66 2.92 -14.18 -21.09
N THR A 67 3.80 -13.24 -21.41
CA THR A 67 3.50 -11.79 -21.47
C THR A 67 2.62 -11.34 -22.64
N ARG A 68 2.33 -12.20 -23.64
CA ARG A 68 1.51 -11.82 -24.81
C ARG A 68 -0.01 -12.02 -24.66
N LYS A 69 -0.52 -12.72 -23.63
CA LYS A 69 -1.98 -12.97 -23.42
C LYS A 69 -2.58 -12.40 -22.11
N ILE A 70 -1.90 -11.46 -21.43
CA ILE A 70 -2.13 -11.19 -19.98
C ILE A 70 -3.13 -10.07 -19.62
N ARG A 71 -3.49 -9.15 -20.54
CA ARG A 71 -4.22 -7.92 -20.15
C ARG A 71 -5.58 -8.16 -19.45
N GLY A 72 -6.26 -9.27 -19.76
CA GLY A 72 -7.51 -9.68 -19.09
C GLY A 72 -7.30 -10.47 -17.79
N LYS A 73 -6.31 -11.39 -17.76
CA LYS A 73 -5.98 -12.22 -16.58
C LYS A 73 -5.44 -11.37 -15.43
N GLU A 74 -4.69 -10.33 -15.73
CA GLU A 74 -4.05 -9.48 -14.73
C GLU A 74 -5.06 -8.70 -13.87
N LYS A 75 -6.16 -8.21 -14.47
CA LYS A 75 -7.22 -7.52 -13.74
C LYS A 75 -7.90 -8.44 -12.72
N ARG A 76 -8.21 -9.68 -13.12
CA ARG A 76 -8.80 -10.69 -12.22
C ARG A 76 -7.83 -11.05 -11.10
N LEU A 77 -6.54 -11.17 -11.41
CA LEU A 77 -5.50 -11.45 -10.42
C LEU A 77 -5.35 -10.33 -9.39
N ARG A 78 -5.38 -9.06 -9.82
CA ARG A 78 -5.32 -7.90 -8.92
C ARG A 78 -6.49 -7.86 -7.94
N ARG A 79 -7.71 -8.13 -8.40
CA ARG A 79 -8.89 -8.22 -7.52
C ARG A 79 -8.78 -9.34 -6.49
N LYS A 80 -8.35 -10.54 -6.92
CA LYS A 80 -8.10 -11.65 -6.00
C LYS A 80 -7.04 -11.29 -4.96
N ARG A 81 -5.92 -10.69 -5.38
CA ARG A 81 -4.85 -10.25 -4.47
C ARG A 81 -5.34 -9.19 -3.48
N LYS A 82 -6.18 -8.24 -3.90
CA LYS A 82 -6.82 -7.27 -3.00
C LYS A 82 -7.63 -7.99 -1.92
N LYS A 83 -8.52 -8.90 -2.31
CA LYS A 83 -9.37 -9.64 -1.37
C LYS A 83 -8.54 -10.42 -0.35
N CYS A 84 -7.57 -11.21 -0.82
CA CYS A 84 -6.68 -11.97 0.07
C CYS A 84 -5.79 -11.07 0.94
N ALA A 85 -5.39 -9.89 0.46
CA ALA A 85 -4.59 -8.96 1.24
C ALA A 85 -5.41 -8.32 2.37
N ASN A 86 -6.67 -7.95 2.10
CA ASN A 86 -7.60 -7.45 3.11
C ASN A 86 -7.87 -8.52 4.18
N GLU A 87 -8.15 -9.76 3.78
CA GLU A 87 -8.38 -10.88 4.70
C GLU A 87 -7.18 -11.16 5.61
N ARG A 88 -5.96 -10.86 5.14
CA ARG A 88 -4.71 -11.03 5.89
C ARG A 88 -4.27 -9.78 6.66
N GLY A 89 -5.07 -8.71 6.65
CA GLY A 89 -4.74 -7.47 7.37
C GLY A 89 -3.58 -6.66 6.79
N TYR A 90 -3.24 -6.82 5.50
CA TYR A 90 -2.24 -5.96 4.86
C TYR A 90 -2.78 -4.54 4.67
N THR A 91 -1.90 -3.55 4.84
CA THR A 91 -2.29 -2.14 4.71
C THR A 91 -1.99 -1.55 3.35
N ASP A 92 -1.04 -2.12 2.63
CA ASP A 92 -0.62 -1.59 1.34
C ASP A 92 -0.23 -2.72 0.39
N ILE A 93 -0.61 -2.58 -0.88
CA ILE A 93 -0.14 -3.41 -1.98
C ILE A 93 0.72 -2.55 -2.89
N LEU A 94 1.95 -3.00 -3.13
CA LEU A 94 2.81 -2.47 -4.17
C LEU A 94 2.94 -3.47 -5.32
N ILE A 95 2.57 -3.05 -6.52
CA ILE A 95 2.74 -3.82 -7.76
C ILE A 95 3.75 -3.11 -8.63
N VAL A 96 4.87 -3.78 -8.90
CA VAL A 96 5.88 -3.29 -9.84
C VAL A 96 5.53 -3.83 -11.22
N ASN A 97 5.37 -2.91 -12.17
CA ASN A 97 5.24 -3.26 -13.58
C ASN A 97 6.63 -3.27 -14.23
N GLU A 98 6.89 -4.30 -15.03
CA GLU A 98 8.15 -4.49 -15.72
C GLU A 98 7.93 -4.48 -17.24
N ASP A 99 8.84 -3.83 -17.95
CA ASP A 99 8.94 -3.90 -19.40
C ASP A 99 10.34 -4.40 -19.76
N TRP A 100 10.41 -5.45 -20.57
CA TRP A 100 11.66 -6.13 -20.95
C TRP A 100 12.56 -6.45 -19.75
N SER A 101 11.97 -6.98 -18.67
CA SER A 101 12.64 -7.29 -17.39
C SER A 101 13.27 -6.07 -16.68
N LYS A 102 12.81 -4.86 -16.99
CA LYS A 102 13.20 -3.62 -16.31
C LYS A 102 11.95 -2.99 -15.68
N PRO A 103 11.98 -2.63 -14.38
CA PRO A 103 10.84 -1.94 -13.76
C PRO A 103 10.58 -0.60 -14.46
N ASN A 104 9.32 -0.34 -14.78
CA ASN A 104 8.89 0.84 -15.52
C ASN A 104 7.79 1.62 -14.77
N ALA A 105 6.97 0.94 -13.96
CA ALA A 105 5.94 1.60 -13.18
C ALA A 105 5.73 0.94 -11.81
N LEU A 106 5.21 1.72 -10.87
CA LEU A 106 4.80 1.28 -9.54
C LEU A 106 3.33 1.64 -9.35
N LEU A 107 2.52 0.65 -9.00
CA LEU A 107 1.15 0.84 -8.56
C LEU A 107 1.11 0.62 -7.04
N HIS A 108 0.74 1.66 -6.30
CA HIS A 108 0.61 1.65 -4.85
C HIS A 108 -0.88 1.76 -4.51
N ILE A 109 -1.41 0.75 -3.85
CA ILE A 109 -2.80 0.69 -3.39
C ILE A 109 -2.77 0.68 -1.87
N HIS A 110 -3.38 1.67 -1.23
CA HIS A 110 -3.62 1.65 0.21
C HIS A 110 -4.92 0.90 0.49
N LEU A 111 -4.90 -0.02 1.44
CA LEU A 111 -6.00 -0.91 1.81
C LEU A 111 -6.60 -0.47 3.15
N PRO A 112 -7.87 -0.85 3.44
CA PRO A 112 -8.79 -1.65 2.61
C PRO A 112 -9.54 -0.84 1.55
N ASN A 113 -9.75 0.46 1.79
CA ASN A 113 -10.49 1.40 0.94
C ASN A 113 -9.68 2.67 0.62
N GLY A 114 -8.35 2.61 0.78
CA GLY A 114 -7.46 3.74 0.56
C GLY A 114 -7.23 4.06 -0.92
N PRO A 115 -6.59 5.20 -1.21
CA PRO A 115 -6.35 5.64 -2.58
C PRO A 115 -5.38 4.72 -3.33
N THR A 116 -5.41 4.84 -4.66
CA THR A 116 -4.49 4.13 -5.55
C THR A 116 -3.66 5.11 -6.36
N ALA A 117 -2.34 5.10 -6.14
CA ALA A 117 -1.38 5.92 -6.84
C ALA A 117 -0.62 5.10 -7.88
N TYR A 118 -0.54 5.62 -9.10
CA TYR A 118 0.24 5.04 -10.19
C TYR A 118 1.41 5.95 -10.53
N TYR A 119 2.61 5.41 -10.44
CA TYR A 119 3.85 6.12 -10.70
C TYR A 119 4.58 5.51 -11.89
N ARG A 120 5.15 6.36 -12.73
CA ARG A 120 6.19 5.95 -13.68
C ARG A 120 7.53 5.98 -12.97
N ILE A 121 8.29 4.91 -13.06
CA ILE A 121 9.64 4.81 -12.50
C ILE A 121 10.66 5.09 -13.63
N SER A 122 11.72 5.80 -13.29
CA SER A 122 12.86 6.09 -14.17
C SER A 122 14.17 6.08 -13.38
N SER A 123 15.29 6.02 -14.09
CA SER A 123 16.64 6.18 -13.51
C SER A 123 16.93 5.22 -12.36
N ILE A 124 16.58 3.95 -12.53
CA ILE A 124 16.77 2.92 -11.52
C ILE A 124 18.26 2.54 -11.43
N ARG A 125 18.79 2.52 -10.22
CA ARG A 125 20.10 1.95 -9.87
C ARG A 125 19.89 0.90 -8.80
N TYR A 126 20.25 -0.33 -9.13
CA TYR A 126 20.13 -1.46 -8.21
C TYR A 126 21.25 -1.45 -7.17
N CYS A 127 21.03 -2.10 -6.03
CA CYS A 127 22.01 -2.17 -4.94
C CYS A 127 23.38 -2.76 -5.34
N LYS A 128 23.44 -3.53 -6.44
CA LYS A 128 24.68 -4.12 -6.96
C LYS A 128 25.53 -3.14 -7.78
N GLU A 129 24.91 -2.10 -8.32
CA GLU A 129 25.60 -1.09 -9.15
C GLU A 129 26.18 0.05 -8.31
N ILE A 130 25.81 0.11 -7.02
CA ILE A 130 26.22 1.17 -6.10
C ILE A 130 27.59 0.84 -5.51
N LYS A 131 28.59 1.67 -5.84
CA LYS A 131 29.94 1.60 -5.26
C LYS A 131 29.91 2.00 -3.78
N ASN A 132 30.74 1.37 -2.95
CA ASN A 132 30.92 1.69 -1.53
C ASN A 132 29.63 1.64 -0.69
N ARG A 133 28.72 0.72 -1.02
CA ARG A 133 27.46 0.51 -0.28
C ARG A 133 27.73 0.21 1.20
N ALA A 134 26.88 0.74 2.07
CA ALA A 134 26.85 0.35 3.47
C ALA A 134 26.34 -1.09 3.65
N SER A 135 26.75 -1.72 4.75
CA SER A 135 26.20 -3.02 5.19
C SER A 135 24.75 -2.84 5.65
N TYR A 136 23.92 -3.86 5.38
CA TYR A 136 22.52 -3.82 5.76
C TYR A 136 22.36 -3.99 7.28
N ASN A 137 21.58 -3.11 7.91
CA ASN A 137 21.16 -3.20 9.31
C ASN A 137 19.64 -3.41 9.38
N ASN A 138 19.17 -4.24 10.30
CA ASN A 138 17.76 -4.57 10.53
C ASN A 138 16.96 -3.48 11.30
N SER A 139 17.53 -2.30 11.50
CA SER A 139 16.85 -1.19 12.19
C SER A 139 15.79 -0.50 11.32
N ASN A 140 14.72 -0.02 11.95
CA ASN A 140 13.68 0.79 11.29
C ASN A 140 14.26 2.15 10.85
N PRO A 141 14.06 2.56 9.59
CA PRO A 141 14.58 3.83 9.10
C PRO A 141 13.72 5.01 9.53
N GLU A 142 14.35 6.18 9.64
CA GLU A 142 13.68 7.48 9.62
C GLU A 142 13.18 7.81 8.21
N ILE A 143 12.12 8.62 8.11
CA ILE A 143 11.53 9.00 6.83
C ILE A 143 11.65 10.51 6.66
N ILE A 144 12.20 10.93 5.53
CA ILE A 144 12.26 12.32 5.12
C ILE A 144 11.37 12.49 3.89
N VAL A 145 10.34 13.32 4.00
CA VAL A 145 9.47 13.70 2.87
C VAL A 145 9.66 15.19 2.62
N ASN A 146 10.39 15.54 1.56
CA ASN A 146 10.76 16.91 1.25
C ASN A 146 9.99 17.45 0.05
N ASN A 147 9.60 18.73 0.13
CA ASN A 147 8.98 19.50 -0.96
C ASN A 147 7.67 18.93 -1.51
N MET A 148 6.88 18.26 -0.66
CA MET A 148 5.53 17.80 -0.99
C MET A 148 4.52 18.79 -0.39
N THR A 149 4.48 20.01 -0.90
CA THR A 149 3.78 21.15 -0.27
C THR A 149 2.35 21.35 -0.74
N THR A 150 1.98 20.80 -1.90
CA THR A 150 0.62 20.93 -2.41
C THR A 150 -0.34 20.00 -1.68
N ARG A 151 -1.66 20.19 -1.83
CA ARG A 151 -2.66 19.25 -1.28
C ARG A 151 -2.44 17.82 -1.79
N LEU A 152 -2.19 17.67 -3.08
CA LEU A 152 -1.87 16.37 -3.70
C LEU A 152 -0.55 15.81 -3.15
N GLY A 153 0.47 16.65 -3.04
CA GLY A 153 1.76 16.31 -2.44
C GLY A 153 1.62 15.81 -1.01
N HIS A 154 0.83 16.47 -0.17
CA HIS A 154 0.57 16.03 1.20
C HIS A 154 -0.10 14.65 1.23
N SER A 155 -1.10 14.40 0.37
CA SER A 155 -1.74 13.08 0.27
C SER A 155 -0.75 11.99 -0.13
N ILE A 156 0.05 12.23 -1.18
CA ILE A 156 1.07 11.28 -1.64
C ILE A 156 2.19 11.10 -0.61
N GLY A 157 2.60 12.17 0.07
CA GLY A 157 3.62 12.13 1.12
C GLY A 157 3.19 11.26 2.29
N ARG A 158 1.95 11.41 2.77
CA ARG A 158 1.38 10.56 3.82
C ARG A 158 1.26 9.11 3.37
N MET A 159 0.78 8.89 2.14
CA MET A 159 0.66 7.56 1.55
C MET A 159 2.03 6.86 1.42
N LEU A 160 3.08 7.56 1.00
CA LEU A 160 4.43 6.99 0.94
C LEU A 160 5.03 6.76 2.33
N ALA A 161 4.78 7.64 3.29
CA ALA A 161 5.24 7.50 4.66
C ALA A 161 4.61 6.28 5.36
N SER A 162 3.33 5.96 5.06
CA SER A 162 2.64 4.80 5.67
C SER A 162 3.24 3.44 5.30
N LEU A 163 4.12 3.38 4.30
CA LEU A 163 4.86 2.17 3.94
C LEU A 163 5.91 1.75 4.98
N PHE A 164 6.29 2.65 5.87
CA PHE A 164 7.33 2.43 6.87
C PHE A 164 6.75 2.41 8.27
N HIS A 165 7.51 1.86 9.21
CA HIS A 165 7.12 1.80 10.61
C HIS A 165 7.01 3.22 11.19
N PHE A 166 5.97 3.47 11.99
CA PHE A 166 5.73 4.78 12.59
C PHE A 166 6.85 5.18 13.57
N GLU A 167 7.42 4.20 14.28
CA GLU A 167 8.51 4.39 15.23
C GLU A 167 9.89 4.09 14.57
N PRO A 168 10.69 5.11 14.28
CA PRO A 168 12.04 4.94 13.73
C PRO A 168 13.06 4.61 14.83
N LYS A 169 14.07 3.80 14.49
CA LYS A 169 15.17 3.46 15.40
C LYS A 169 16.41 4.29 15.09
N PHE A 170 16.54 5.45 15.73
CA PHE A 170 17.64 6.41 15.52
C PHE A 170 19.04 5.82 15.70
N ARG A 171 19.21 4.86 16.63
CA ARG A 171 20.49 4.17 16.83
C ARG A 171 20.99 3.45 15.56
N GLY A 172 20.06 3.00 14.71
CA GLY A 172 20.39 2.35 13.44
C GLY A 172 20.88 3.31 12.36
N ARG A 173 20.70 4.62 12.55
CA ARG A 173 21.10 5.72 11.65
C ARG A 173 20.71 5.50 10.19
N LYS A 174 19.56 4.89 9.96
CA LYS A 174 19.02 4.64 8.62
C LYS A 174 17.98 5.68 8.30
N VAL A 175 18.02 6.18 7.08
CA VAL A 175 17.07 7.16 6.59
C VAL A 175 16.63 6.82 5.17
N VAL A 176 15.32 6.89 4.96
CA VAL A 176 14.69 6.85 3.64
C VAL A 176 14.23 8.25 3.31
N THR A 177 14.54 8.71 2.10
CA THR A 177 14.19 10.06 1.65
C THR A 177 13.37 10.00 0.38
N PHE A 178 12.23 10.66 0.43
CA PHE A 178 11.41 11.04 -0.71
C PHE A 178 11.58 12.54 -0.92
N HIS A 179 12.40 12.92 -1.90
CA HIS A 179 12.61 14.32 -2.22
C HIS A 179 11.88 14.67 -3.50
N ASN A 180 10.93 15.60 -3.44
CA ASN A 180 10.25 16.11 -4.63
C ASN A 180 11.00 17.30 -5.23
N GLN A 181 11.26 17.22 -6.54
CA GLN A 181 11.80 18.32 -7.31
C GLN A 181 11.11 18.34 -8.67
N ARG A 182 10.30 19.37 -8.92
CA ARG A 182 9.57 19.57 -10.19
C ARG A 182 8.71 18.36 -10.59
N ASP A 183 7.93 17.82 -9.65
CA ASP A 183 7.09 16.59 -9.78
C ASP A 183 7.86 15.27 -9.97
N TYR A 184 9.18 15.30 -9.80
CA TYR A 184 9.99 14.09 -9.73
C TYR A 184 10.29 13.78 -8.27
N ILE A 185 9.81 12.63 -7.81
CA ILE A 185 10.09 12.11 -6.47
C ILE A 185 11.34 11.25 -6.56
N PHE A 186 12.42 11.73 -5.96
CA PHE A 186 13.66 10.99 -5.82
C PHE A 186 13.60 10.13 -4.58
N PHE A 187 13.61 8.81 -4.77
CA PHE A 187 13.75 7.86 -3.70
C PHE A 187 15.22 7.60 -3.42
N ARG A 188 15.62 7.73 -2.15
CA ARG A 188 16.96 7.41 -1.69
C ARG A 188 16.90 6.69 -0.34
N HIS A 189 17.84 5.79 -0.12
CA HIS A 189 17.95 5.04 1.13
C HIS A 189 19.41 5.04 1.57
N HIS A 190 19.65 5.68 2.71
CA HIS A 190 20.98 5.99 3.19
C HIS A 190 21.17 5.59 4.66
N LEU A 191 22.44 5.40 5.03
CA LEU A 191 22.92 5.39 6.39
C LEU A 191 23.66 6.71 6.62
N TYR A 192 23.40 7.37 7.75
CA TYR A 192 24.05 8.61 8.11
C TYR A 192 25.02 8.43 9.28
N GLU A 193 26.12 9.16 9.28
CA GLU A 193 27.12 9.14 10.35
C GLU A 193 27.49 10.58 10.71
N PHE A 194 27.34 10.92 11.99
CA PHE A 194 27.81 12.21 12.50
C PHE A 194 29.33 12.20 12.54
N LYS A 195 29.97 13.21 11.95
CA LYS A 195 31.41 13.42 12.13
C LYS A 195 31.68 13.86 13.57
N GLN A 196 32.91 13.64 14.05
CA GLN A 196 33.33 13.95 15.44
C GLN A 196 32.96 15.38 15.89
N ASN A 197 32.96 16.33 14.96
CA ASN A 197 32.68 17.73 15.23
C ASN A 197 31.17 18.07 15.27
N GLY A 198 30.27 17.11 15.05
CA GLY A 198 28.80 17.26 15.07
C GLY A 198 28.19 18.11 13.94
N GLN A 199 28.96 18.97 13.28
CA GLN A 199 28.46 19.94 12.29
C GLN A 199 28.12 19.33 10.91
N ARG A 200 28.66 18.16 10.59
CA ARG A 200 28.51 17.54 9.26
C ARG A 200 28.15 16.09 9.38
N VAL A 201 27.27 15.66 8.48
CA VAL A 201 26.83 14.28 8.37
C VAL A 201 27.45 13.66 7.12
N ALA A 202 28.10 12.52 7.30
CA ALA A 202 28.52 11.66 6.19
C ALA A 202 27.36 10.73 5.82
N ILE A 203 27.12 10.55 4.52
CA ILE A 203 26.02 9.74 4.01
C ILE A 203 26.59 8.59 3.19
N ARG A 204 26.17 7.38 3.52
CA ARG A 204 26.47 6.16 2.76
C ARG A 204 25.20 5.57 2.22
N GLU A 205 25.26 5.00 1.03
CA GLU A 205 24.06 4.43 0.42
C GLU A 205 23.82 3.00 0.85
N LEU A 206 22.55 2.68 1.05
CA LEU A 206 22.13 1.37 1.52
C LEU A 206 21.27 0.63 0.49
N GLY A 207 20.31 1.33 -0.11
CA GLY A 207 19.28 0.75 -0.99
C GLY A 207 19.36 1.22 -2.44
N PRO A 208 18.43 0.75 -3.28
CA PRO A 208 18.37 1.18 -4.67
C PRO A 208 18.03 2.67 -4.77
N ARG A 209 18.46 3.31 -5.85
CA ARG A 209 18.03 4.66 -6.20
C ARG A 209 17.06 4.57 -7.36
N PHE A 210 16.01 5.35 -7.31
CA PHE A 210 15.19 5.58 -8.49
C PHE A 210 14.49 6.92 -8.38
N THR A 211 13.95 7.36 -9.50
CA THR A 211 13.08 8.52 -9.56
C THR A 211 11.71 8.03 -9.99
N MET A 212 10.66 8.57 -9.41
CA MET A 212 9.30 8.27 -9.81
C MET A 212 8.50 9.54 -10.03
N LYS A 213 7.56 9.48 -10.96
CA LYS A 213 6.65 10.58 -11.29
C LYS A 213 5.22 10.09 -11.24
N LEU A 214 4.40 10.75 -10.44
CA LEU A 214 2.97 10.44 -10.34
C LEU A 214 2.32 10.58 -11.74
N GLN A 215 1.57 9.58 -12.16
CA GLN A 215 0.79 9.57 -13.39
C GLN A 215 -0.71 9.70 -13.11
N SER A 216 -1.19 9.07 -12.04
CA SER A 216 -2.58 9.20 -11.60
C SER A 216 -2.73 8.88 -10.11
N LEU A 217 -3.70 9.53 -9.47
CA LEU A 217 -4.21 9.24 -8.15
C LEU A 217 -5.72 8.99 -8.27
N GLN A 218 -6.15 7.83 -7.78
CA GLN A 218 -7.54 7.39 -7.80
C GLN A 218 -8.09 7.32 -6.38
N HIS A 219 -9.34 7.73 -6.20
CA HIS A 219 -10.07 7.49 -4.97
C HIS A 219 -10.43 6.01 -4.83
N GLY A 220 -10.21 5.48 -3.64
CA GLY A 220 -10.40 4.08 -3.35
C GLY A 220 -9.41 3.15 -4.04
N THR A 221 -9.66 1.87 -3.87
CA THR A 221 -8.77 0.81 -4.35
C THR A 221 -8.99 0.54 -5.83
N PHE A 222 -7.89 0.28 -6.57
CA PHE A 222 -7.83 -0.05 -7.99
C PHE A 222 -9.16 -0.56 -8.60
N ASP A 223 -9.91 0.37 -9.19
CA ASP A 223 -10.99 0.05 -10.13
C ASP A 223 -10.66 0.63 -11.51
N SER A 224 -10.61 -0.25 -12.51
CA SER A 224 -10.29 0.13 -13.88
C SER A 224 -11.51 0.57 -14.69
N LYS A 225 -12.75 0.38 -14.20
CA LYS A 225 -13.96 0.67 -14.97
C LYS A 225 -14.67 1.94 -14.49
N TYR A 226 -14.94 2.05 -13.19
CA TYR A 226 -15.69 3.15 -12.59
C TYR A 226 -14.86 3.93 -11.57
N GLY A 227 -13.53 3.83 -11.72
CA GLY A 227 -12.60 4.48 -10.84
C GLY A 227 -12.64 5.99 -10.92
N GLU A 228 -12.99 6.64 -9.82
CA GLU A 228 -12.91 8.10 -9.72
C GLU A 228 -11.45 8.55 -9.52
N TYR A 229 -10.96 9.39 -10.43
CA TYR A 229 -9.62 9.93 -10.36
C TYR A 229 -9.61 11.28 -9.65
N GLU A 230 -8.93 11.36 -8.50
CA GLU A 230 -8.64 12.63 -7.84
C GLU A 230 -7.73 13.49 -8.72
N TRP A 231 -6.75 12.86 -9.35
CA TRP A 231 -5.78 13.55 -10.20
C TRP A 231 -5.23 12.63 -11.29
N GLN A 232 -5.04 13.16 -12.50
CA GLN A 232 -4.38 12.44 -13.59
C GLN A 232 -3.52 13.37 -14.43
N LEU A 233 -2.34 12.88 -14.80
CA LEU A 233 -1.42 13.59 -15.68
C LEU A 233 -1.91 13.51 -17.14
N LYS A 234 -2.57 14.56 -17.60
CA LYS A 234 -3.05 14.66 -18.99
C LYS A 234 -2.04 15.38 -19.88
N ARG A 235 -1.12 14.64 -20.50
CA ARG A 235 0.01 15.20 -21.29
C ARG A 235 -0.41 16.10 -22.45
N HIS A 236 -1.57 15.87 -23.06
CA HIS A 236 -2.04 16.65 -24.21
C HIS A 236 -2.81 17.92 -23.82
N GLU A 237 -3.52 17.91 -22.68
CA GLU A 237 -4.29 19.06 -22.20
C GLU A 237 -3.43 19.99 -21.33
N GLN A 238 -2.51 19.41 -20.56
CA GLN A 238 -1.53 20.14 -19.79
C GLN A 238 -0.40 20.50 -20.75
N GLY A 239 -0.50 21.66 -21.41
CA GLY A 239 0.63 22.23 -22.13
C GLY A 239 1.91 22.23 -21.28
N VAL A 240 3.08 22.36 -21.90
CA VAL A 240 4.39 22.29 -21.21
C VAL A 240 4.62 23.54 -20.35
N ASN A 241 3.78 23.76 -19.33
CA ASN A 241 3.95 24.82 -18.37
C ASN A 241 5.07 24.42 -17.41
N ARG A 242 6.29 24.88 -17.72
CA ARG A 242 7.51 24.59 -16.95
C ARG A 242 7.53 25.22 -15.55
N ARG A 243 6.52 26.02 -15.19
CA ARG A 243 6.44 26.72 -13.90
C ARG A 243 5.39 26.11 -12.96
N LYS A 244 4.46 25.29 -13.47
CA LYS A 244 3.42 24.67 -12.66
C LYS A 244 3.85 23.26 -12.24
N PHE A 245 3.82 23.01 -10.94
CA PHE A 245 4.08 21.71 -10.33
C PHE A 245 2.84 21.29 -9.51
N PHE A 246 2.65 19.99 -9.36
CA PHE A 246 1.45 19.39 -8.78
C PHE A 246 1.69 18.68 -7.45
N LEU A 247 2.95 18.36 -7.10
CA LEU A 247 3.34 17.75 -5.83
C LEU A 247 3.94 18.77 -4.87
#